data_AF-A0A9X7TLB6-F1
#
_entry.id   AF-A0A9X7TLB6-F1
#
_cell.length_a   1.000
_cell.length_b   1.000
_cell.length_c   1.000
_cell.angle_alpha   90.00
_cell.angle_beta   90.00
_cell.angle_gamma   90.00
#
_symmetry.space_group_name_H-M   'P 1'
#
loop_
_entity.id
_entity.type
_entity.pdbx_description
1 polymer ?
#
loop_
_entity_poly.entity_id
_entity_poly.type
_entity_poly.pdbx_seq_one_letter_code
_entity_poly.pdbx_strand_id
1 'polypeptide(L)'
;MVFWDNYRLVELGTKVNLEEFISNKELKEKVKRGIRGLYEDVINEIERCIGKRDEEAIWDLAKSGKISPNNIQEFLDIIYMINNIDKIDDVILYGMLVRIMEDLEELYINLKC
;
A
#
# COMPACT_ATOMS: atom_id res chain seq x y z
N MET A 1 -11.19 -7.88 -8.81
CA MET A 1 -11.90 -6.59 -8.97
C MET A 1 -11.62 -5.65 -7.81
N VAL A 2 -11.56 -6.15 -6.57
CA VAL A 2 -11.37 -5.38 -5.33
C VAL A 2 -10.11 -4.47 -5.31
N PHE A 3 -8.94 -4.96 -5.75
CA PHE A 3 -7.70 -4.17 -5.78
C PHE A 3 -7.84 -2.82 -6.49
N TRP A 4 -8.38 -2.82 -7.71
CA TRP A 4 -8.52 -1.59 -8.50
C TRP A 4 -9.56 -0.62 -7.94
N ASP A 5 -10.55 -1.12 -7.20
CA ASP A 5 -11.50 -0.26 -6.50
C ASP A 5 -10.84 0.43 -5.30
N ASN A 6 -10.02 -0.30 -4.54
CA ASN A 6 -9.17 0.27 -3.49
C ASN A 6 -8.16 1.27 -4.06
N TYR A 7 -7.54 0.96 -5.21
CA TYR A 7 -6.60 1.84 -5.91
C TYR A 7 -7.24 3.19 -6.26
N ARG A 8 -8.44 3.14 -6.85
CA ARG A 8 -9.21 4.35 -7.19
C ARG A 8 -9.53 5.20 -5.97
N LEU A 9 -9.78 4.60 -4.81
CA LEU A 9 -10.01 5.37 -3.58
C LEU A 9 -8.77 6.16 -3.17
N VAL A 10 -7.57 5.60 -3.33
CA VAL A 10 -6.32 6.31 -3.06
C VAL A 10 -6.06 7.39 -4.11
N GLU A 11 -6.33 7.08 -5.39
CA GLU A 11 -6.20 8.00 -6.53
C GLU A 11 -7.06 9.28 -6.39
N LEU A 12 -8.18 9.23 -5.65
CA LEU A 12 -8.95 10.44 -5.35
C LEU A 12 -8.10 11.46 -4.57
N GLY A 13 -7.22 11.00 -3.68
CA GLY A 13 -6.33 11.86 -2.91
C GLY A 13 -5.24 12.51 -3.74
N THR A 14 -4.81 11.89 -4.84
CA THR A 14 -3.76 12.42 -5.73
C THR A 14 -4.28 13.47 -6.72
N LYS A 15 -5.62 13.58 -6.86
CA LYS A 15 -6.30 14.50 -7.79
C LYS A 15 -6.61 15.87 -7.18
N VAL A 16 -6.38 16.03 -5.89
CA VAL A 16 -6.58 17.29 -5.16
C VAL A 16 -5.23 17.85 -4.74
N ASN A 17 -5.18 19.12 -4.34
CA ASN A 17 -3.98 19.67 -3.72
C ASN A 17 -3.91 19.34 -2.21
N LEU A 18 -2.75 19.61 -1.59
CA LEU A 18 -2.51 19.32 -0.17
C LEU A 18 -3.52 20.00 0.77
N GLU A 19 -3.87 21.27 0.52
CA GLU A 19 -4.80 22.02 1.37
C GLU A 19 -6.21 21.41 1.35
N GLU A 20 -6.67 21.02 0.16
CA GLU A 20 -7.94 20.32 -0.02
C GLU A 20 -7.92 18.95 0.64
N PHE A 21 -6.83 18.20 0.49
CA PHE A 21 -6.67 16.90 1.15
C PHE A 21 -6.76 17.02 2.69
N ILE A 22 -6.00 17.95 3.28
CA ILE A 22 -5.98 18.16 4.74
C ILE A 22 -7.37 18.56 5.26
N SER A 23 -8.06 19.46 4.55
CA SER A 23 -9.35 20.01 5.00
C SER A 23 -10.53 19.05 4.77
N ASN A 24 -10.45 18.13 3.79
CA ASN A 24 -11.52 17.19 3.47
C ASN A 24 -11.39 15.86 4.25
N LYS A 25 -12.00 15.81 5.44
CA LYS A 25 -12.01 14.59 6.28
C LYS A 25 -12.60 13.37 5.59
N GLU A 26 -13.66 13.53 4.81
CA GLU A 26 -14.30 12.39 4.12
C GLU A 26 -13.37 11.78 3.06
N LEU A 27 -12.70 12.62 2.28
CA LEU A 27 -11.70 12.19 1.32
C LEU A 27 -10.54 11.46 2.00
N LYS A 28 -10.00 12.00 3.10
CA LYS A 28 -8.93 11.34 3.84
C LYS A 28 -9.32 9.96 4.33
N GLU A 29 -10.53 9.82 4.88
CA GLU A 29 -11.00 8.50 5.33
C GLU A 29 -11.23 7.53 4.16
N LYS A 30 -11.68 8.01 3.00
CA LYS A 30 -11.74 7.18 1.78
C LYS A 30 -10.34 6.71 1.35
N VAL A 31 -9.36 7.61 1.32
CA VAL A 31 -7.98 7.31 0.93
C VAL A 31 -7.34 6.33 1.91
N LYS A 32 -7.46 6.56 3.23
CA LYS A 32 -6.97 5.62 4.25
C LYS A 32 -7.60 4.24 4.15
N ARG A 33 -8.91 4.16 3.85
CA ARG A 33 -9.57 2.88 3.58
C ARG A 33 -9.03 2.21 2.32
N GLY A 34 -8.83 2.97 1.25
CA GLY A 34 -8.21 2.49 0.01
C GLY A 34 -6.82 1.92 0.26
N ILE A 35 -5.96 2.61 1.00
CA ILE A 35 -4.60 2.16 1.34
C ILE A 35 -4.63 0.84 2.14
N ARG A 36 -5.47 0.76 3.18
CA ARG A 36 -5.63 -0.49 3.94
C ARG A 36 -6.14 -1.63 3.07
N GLY A 37 -7.09 -1.34 2.18
CA GLY A 37 -7.64 -2.32 1.24
C GLY A 37 -6.60 -2.83 0.24
N LEU A 38 -5.82 -1.93 -0.37
CA LEU A 38 -4.71 -2.30 -1.26
C LEU A 38 -3.70 -3.20 -0.55
N TYR A 39 -3.32 -2.83 0.66
CA TYR A 39 -2.38 -3.61 1.47
C TYR A 39 -2.94 -5.01 1.76
N GLU A 40 -4.18 -5.10 2.20
CA GLU A 40 -4.83 -6.38 2.47
C GLU A 40 -4.93 -7.25 1.20
N ASP A 41 -5.25 -6.65 0.04
CA ASP A 41 -5.25 -7.37 -1.24
C ASP A 41 -3.85 -7.92 -1.58
N VAL A 42 -2.79 -7.15 -1.35
CA VAL A 42 -1.39 -7.62 -1.52
C VAL A 42 -1.07 -8.76 -0.56
N ILE A 43 -1.34 -8.62 0.74
CA ILE A 43 -1.07 -9.67 1.74
C ILE A 43 -1.81 -10.96 1.39
N ASN A 44 -3.05 -10.87 0.87
CA ASN A 44 -3.79 -12.05 0.43
C ASN A 44 -3.14 -12.74 -0.79
N GLU A 45 -2.55 -12.01 -1.72
CA GLU A 45 -1.77 -12.64 -2.82
C GLU A 45 -0.45 -13.24 -2.31
N ILE A 46 0.23 -12.59 -1.34
CA ILE A 46 1.41 -13.18 -0.67
C ILE A 46 1.03 -14.51 -0.02
N GLU A 47 -0.05 -14.54 0.75
CA GLU A 47 -0.54 -15.76 1.40
C GLU A 47 -0.85 -16.86 0.38
N ARG A 48 -1.45 -16.52 -0.76
CA ARG A 48 -1.72 -17.50 -1.83
C ARG A 48 -0.44 -18.05 -2.45
N CYS A 49 0.56 -17.20 -2.69
CA CYS A 49 1.79 -17.64 -3.36
C CYS A 49 2.74 -18.42 -2.43
N ILE A 50 2.84 -18.06 -1.15
CA ILE A 50 3.83 -18.65 -0.23
C ILE A 50 3.27 -19.17 1.11
N GLY A 51 1.96 -19.04 1.36
CA GLY A 51 1.30 -19.58 2.56
C GLY A 51 1.59 -18.79 3.85
N LYS A 52 2.06 -17.54 3.74
CA LYS A 52 2.45 -16.71 4.88
C LYS A 52 1.88 -15.28 4.76
N ARG A 53 1.68 -14.62 5.91
CA ARG A 53 1.16 -13.25 6.02
C ARG A 53 2.02 -12.32 6.89
N ASP A 54 3.04 -12.86 7.55
CA ASP A 54 3.89 -12.11 8.48
C ASP A 54 4.95 -11.28 7.74
N GLU A 55 5.69 -10.43 8.48
CA GLU A 55 6.76 -9.63 7.89
C GLU A 55 7.88 -10.51 7.30
N GLU A 56 8.04 -11.75 7.77
CA GLU A 56 8.97 -12.73 7.17
C GLU A 56 8.58 -13.09 5.73
N ALA A 57 7.31 -12.97 5.37
CA ALA A 57 6.81 -13.23 4.02
C ALA A 57 7.52 -12.36 2.97
N ILE A 58 7.84 -11.09 3.27
CA ILE A 58 8.59 -10.20 2.36
C ILE A 58 9.99 -10.74 2.07
N TRP A 59 10.67 -11.25 3.09
CA TRP A 59 11.99 -11.84 2.93
C TRP A 59 11.95 -13.13 2.10
N ASP A 60 10.92 -13.94 2.27
CA ASP A 60 10.75 -15.18 1.50
C ASP A 60 10.39 -14.90 0.04
N LEU A 61 9.62 -13.85 -0.24
CA LEU A 61 9.39 -13.38 -1.60
C LEU A 61 10.69 -12.97 -2.28
N ALA A 62 11.57 -12.25 -1.58
CA ALA A 62 12.86 -11.86 -2.13
C ALA A 62 13.76 -13.08 -2.42
N LYS A 63 13.83 -14.05 -1.49
CA LYS A 63 14.55 -15.31 -1.70
C LYS A 63 14.02 -16.11 -2.89
N SER A 64 12.71 -16.04 -3.14
CA SER A 64 12.08 -16.71 -4.29
C SER A 64 12.25 -15.96 -5.62
N GLY A 65 12.86 -14.77 -5.60
CA GLY A 65 13.07 -13.93 -6.79
C GLY A 65 11.80 -13.22 -7.27
N LYS A 66 10.70 -13.25 -6.49
CA LYS A 66 9.43 -12.58 -6.81
C LYS A 66 9.51 -11.07 -6.63
N ILE A 67 10.40 -10.60 -5.76
CA ILE A 67 10.70 -9.18 -5.58
C ILE A 67 12.22 -9.00 -5.57
N SER A 68 12.66 -7.81 -5.97
CA SER A 68 14.06 -7.42 -5.86
C SER A 68 14.46 -7.28 -4.38
N PRO A 69 15.61 -7.82 -3.94
CA PRO A 69 16.12 -7.59 -2.60
C PRO A 69 16.29 -6.10 -2.24
N ASN A 70 16.52 -5.24 -3.23
CA ASN A 70 16.65 -3.80 -3.02
C ASN A 70 15.33 -3.14 -2.58
N ASN A 71 14.19 -3.76 -2.86
CA ASN A 71 12.86 -3.21 -2.59
C ASN A 71 12.35 -3.64 -1.20
N ILE A 72 13.03 -4.57 -0.50
CA ILE A 72 12.58 -5.11 0.80
C ILE A 72 12.36 -3.98 1.81
N GLN A 73 13.33 -3.06 1.95
CA GLN A 73 13.23 -1.98 2.93
C GLN A 73 12.06 -1.06 2.62
N GLU A 74 11.82 -0.76 1.35
CA GLU A 74 10.71 0.10 0.93
C GLU A 74 9.36 -0.52 1.28
N PHE A 75 9.22 -1.84 1.09
CA PHE A 75 8.03 -2.57 1.50
C PHE A 75 7.84 -2.62 3.02
N LEU A 76 8.91 -2.82 3.80
CA LEU A 76 8.84 -2.78 5.26
C LEU A 76 8.43 -1.40 5.76
N ASP A 77 8.97 -0.34 5.15
CA ASP A 77 8.62 1.05 5.48
C ASP A 77 7.13 1.32 5.18
N ILE A 78 6.62 0.82 4.05
CA ILE A 78 5.19 0.91 3.70
C ILE A 78 4.33 0.14 4.70
N ILE A 79 4.70 -1.10 5.06
CA ILE A 79 3.95 -1.90 6.04
C ILE A 79 3.86 -1.15 7.36
N TYR A 80 5.00 -0.64 7.86
CA TYR A 80 5.04 0.14 9.08
C TYR A 80 4.14 1.37 9.01
N MET A 81 4.19 2.09 7.89
CA MET A 81 3.36 3.26 7.63
C MET A 81 1.86 2.90 7.64
N ILE A 82 1.45 1.87 6.92
CA ILE A 82 0.04 1.46 6.81
C ILE A 82 -0.51 0.99 8.17
N ASN A 83 0.28 0.24 8.93
CA ASN A 83 -0.08 -0.20 10.29
C ASN A 83 -0.26 0.98 11.27
N ASN A 84 0.34 2.13 10.97
CA ASN A 84 0.25 3.33 11.80
C ASN A 84 -0.53 4.48 11.12
N ILE A 85 -1.27 4.20 10.05
CA ILE A 85 -1.83 5.22 9.15
C ILE A 85 -2.71 6.29 9.83
N ASP A 86 -3.36 5.96 10.96
CA ASP A 86 -4.17 6.93 11.72
C ASP A 86 -3.34 7.93 12.54
N LYS A 87 -2.05 7.63 12.74
CA LYS A 87 -1.11 8.46 13.50
C LYS A 87 -0.18 9.27 12.60
N ILE A 88 -0.26 9.09 11.28
CA ILE A 88 0.60 9.77 10.31
C ILE A 88 0.09 11.19 10.10
N ASP A 89 1.03 12.13 10.05
CA ASP A 89 0.76 13.51 9.68
C ASP A 89 0.19 13.60 8.25
N ASP A 90 -0.83 14.43 8.06
CA ASP A 90 -1.53 14.52 6.78
C ASP A 90 -0.61 14.94 5.61
N VAL A 91 0.42 15.76 5.88
CA VAL A 91 1.40 16.17 4.85
C VAL A 91 2.26 15.00 4.43
N ILE A 92 2.71 14.18 5.40
CA ILE A 92 3.47 12.96 5.12
C ILE A 92 2.61 11.97 4.34
N LEU A 93 1.38 11.72 4.79
CA LEU A 93 0.48 10.78 4.11
C LEU A 93 0.21 11.22 2.67
N TYR A 94 -0.09 12.51 2.46
CA TYR A 94 -0.31 13.08 1.12
C TYR A 94 0.93 12.93 0.22
N GLY A 95 2.12 13.24 0.73
CA GLY A 95 3.37 13.09 -0.01
C GLY A 95 3.71 11.65 -0.39
N MET A 96 3.16 10.67 0.32
CA MET A 96 3.41 9.24 0.12
C MET A 96 2.37 8.55 -0.77
N LEU A 97 1.25 9.19 -1.13
CA LEU A 97 0.13 8.52 -1.82
C LEU A 97 0.56 7.80 -3.10
N VAL A 98 1.30 8.48 -3.97
CA VAL A 98 1.74 7.91 -5.26
C VAL A 98 2.67 6.73 -5.02
N ARG A 99 3.65 6.87 -4.12
CA ARG A 99 4.58 5.78 -3.79
C ARG A 99 3.87 4.56 -3.22
N ILE A 100 2.91 4.76 -2.31
CA ILE A 100 2.10 3.66 -1.77
C ILE A 100 1.36 2.94 -2.90
N MET A 101 0.76 3.69 -3.83
CA MET A 101 0.03 3.11 -4.95
C MET A 101 0.95 2.30 -5.87
N GLU A 102 2.10 2.88 -6.26
CA GLU A 102 3.07 2.26 -7.15
C GLU A 102 3.70 1.00 -6.53
N ASP A 103 4.19 1.08 -5.30
CA ASP A 103 4.88 -0.01 -4.63
C ASP A 103 3.93 -1.19 -4.34
N LEU A 104 2.67 -0.92 -3.94
CA LEU A 104 1.67 -1.98 -3.73
C LEU A 104 1.14 -2.56 -5.06
N GLU A 105 1.04 -1.75 -6.12
CA GLU A 105 0.68 -2.24 -7.46
C GLU A 105 1.76 -3.14 -8.04
N GLU A 106 3.03 -2.74 -7.93
CA GLU A 106 4.16 -3.56 -8.36
C GLU A 106 4.16 -4.92 -7.66
N LEU A 107 4.00 -4.92 -6.32
CA LEU A 107 3.85 -6.15 -5.55
C LEU A 107 2.68 -6.99 -6.05
N TYR A 108 1.49 -6.40 -6.14
CA TYR A 108 0.29 -7.11 -6.55
C TYR A 108 0.43 -7.75 -7.94
N ILE A 109 1.06 -7.06 -8.89
CA ILE A 109 1.29 -7.57 -10.25
C ILE A 109 2.33 -8.69 -10.25
N ASN A 110 3.46 -8.54 -9.55
CA ASN A 110 4.52 -9.55 -9.47
C ASN A 110 4.08 -10.81 -8.72
N LEU A 111 3.12 -10.67 -7.81
CA LEU A 111 2.57 -11.73 -6.98
C LEU A 111 1.31 -12.36 -7.55
N LYS A 112 0.82 -11.97 -8.74
CA LYS A 112 -0.26 -12.71 -9.40
C LYS A 112 0.22 -14.11 -9.82
N CYS A 113 0.13 -15.02 -8.87
CA CYS A 113 -0.15 -16.43 -9.06
C CYS A 113 -1.63 -16.56 -9.51
#